data_AF-A0AAJ4DZM5-F1
#
_entry.id   AF-A0AAJ4DZM5-F1
#
_cell.length_a   1.000
_cell.length_b   1.000
_cell.length_c   1.000
_cell.angle_alpha   90.00
_cell.angle_beta   90.00
_cell.angle_gamma   90.00
#
_symmetry.space_group_name_H-M   'P 1'
#
loop_
_entity.id
_entity.type
_entity.pdbx_description
1 polymer ?
#
loop_
_entity_poly.entity_id
_entity_poly.type
_entity_poly.pdbx_seq_one_letter_code
_entity_poly.pdbx_strand_id
1 'polypeptide(L)'
;MSNKQAWNYHGDSPKAGRKLLLLEISELTISLPLIFRLIHPAEIDVRKEWFATQVVAADEKQNSQYISLVDCLQVVTTNRKKGTAVEQSLIELNNKLNNYFSDFGWRMVRKELSQIKKRQKKSHIELSKDLIGKLKDYMQRNSLDSFDQAIDNLLSEAEMQKDIEQE
;
A
#
# COMPACT_ATOMS: atom_id res chain seq x y z
N MET A 1 8.86 18.17 5.85
CA MET A 1 9.92 17.31 5.27
C MET A 1 9.57 15.86 5.57
N SER A 2 9.26 15.04 4.55
CA SER A 2 8.95 13.61 4.76
C SER A 2 10.28 12.86 4.90
N ASN A 3 10.73 12.64 6.14
CA ASN A 3 11.88 11.77 6.41
C ASN A 3 11.50 10.34 6.06
N LYS A 4 11.77 9.93 4.82
CA LYS A 4 11.55 8.56 4.37
C LYS A 4 12.53 7.64 5.08
N GLN A 5 12.03 6.88 6.04
CA GLN A 5 12.83 5.91 6.76
C GLN A 5 13.22 4.74 5.85
N ALA A 6 14.51 4.40 5.87
CA ALA A 6 15.05 3.28 5.11
C ALA A 6 14.92 1.98 5.91
N TRP A 7 14.68 0.88 5.19
CA TRP A 7 14.73 -0.46 5.76
C TRP A 7 16.17 -0.85 6.11
N ASN A 8 16.38 -1.43 7.30
CA ASN A 8 17.65 -2.10 7.62
C ASN A 8 17.56 -3.55 7.14
N TYR A 9 18.46 -3.95 6.24
CA TYR A 9 18.47 -5.28 5.67
C TYR A 9 19.01 -6.30 6.67
N HIS A 10 18.35 -7.45 6.75
CA HIS A 10 18.80 -8.59 7.54
C HIS A 10 19.92 -9.37 6.83
N GLY A 11 19.95 -9.34 5.50
CA GLY A 11 21.06 -9.83 4.70
C GLY A 11 21.88 -8.70 4.08
N ASP A 12 22.54 -8.99 2.97
CA ASP A 12 23.23 -7.97 2.21
C ASP A 12 22.24 -6.98 1.59
N SER A 13 22.55 -5.69 1.72
CA SER A 13 21.85 -4.66 0.97
C SER A 13 21.97 -4.94 -0.54
N PRO A 14 20.88 -4.80 -1.31
CA PRO A 14 20.90 -5.10 -2.73
C PRO A 14 21.91 -4.20 -3.45
N LYS A 15 22.82 -4.83 -4.22
CA LYS A 15 23.83 -4.14 -5.04
C LYS A 15 23.21 -3.38 -6.23
N ALA A 16 22.00 -3.76 -6.64
CA ALA A 16 21.21 -3.12 -7.70
C ALA A 16 19.72 -3.17 -7.38
N GLY A 17 18.96 -2.18 -7.87
CA GLY A 17 17.52 -2.06 -7.66
C GLY A 17 17.12 -1.03 -6.59
N ARG A 18 15.81 -0.91 -6.33
CA ARG A 18 15.27 0.10 -5.41
C ARG A 18 15.41 -0.34 -3.96
N LYS A 19 15.86 0.59 -3.10
CA LYS A 19 15.90 0.37 -1.65
C LYS A 19 14.50 0.13 -1.08
N LEU A 20 14.40 -0.79 -0.11
CA LEU A 20 13.20 -0.99 0.68
C LEU A 20 12.98 0.21 1.61
N LEU A 21 11.72 0.61 1.71
CA LEU A 21 11.27 1.74 2.51
C LEU A 21 10.30 1.26 3.57
N LEU A 22 10.40 1.87 4.74
CA LEU A 22 9.45 1.68 5.84
C LEU A 22 8.17 2.49 5.58
N LEU A 23 7.20 2.42 6.49
CA LEU A 23 5.90 3.09 6.30
C LEU A 23 6.03 4.61 6.39
N GLU A 24 5.28 5.31 5.55
CA GLU A 24 5.06 6.75 5.66
C GLU A 24 3.71 7.05 6.32
N ILE A 25 3.56 8.24 6.92
CA ILE A 25 2.31 8.69 7.56
C ILE A 25 1.12 8.58 6.61
N SER A 26 1.32 8.97 5.33
CA SER A 26 0.28 8.91 4.30
C SER A 26 -0.21 7.49 3.98
N GLU A 27 0.53 6.45 4.37
CA GLU A 27 0.19 5.05 4.11
C GLU A 27 -0.59 4.42 5.28
N LEU A 28 -0.66 5.07 6.45
CA LEU A 28 -1.23 4.49 7.67
C LEU A 28 -2.71 4.08 7.58
N THR A 29 -3.48 4.75 6.72
CA THR A 29 -4.89 4.39 6.51
C THR A 29 -5.04 3.01 5.88
N ILE A 30 -4.13 2.66 4.96
CA ILE A 30 -4.16 1.38 4.24
C ILE A 30 -3.28 0.31 4.89
N SER A 31 -2.21 0.71 5.57
CA SER A 31 -1.22 -0.24 6.07
C SER A 31 -1.62 -0.88 7.40
N LEU A 32 -2.23 -0.13 8.32
CA LEU A 32 -2.58 -0.69 9.64
C LEU A 32 -3.52 -1.90 9.54
N PRO A 33 -4.64 -1.88 8.79
CA PRO A 33 -5.51 -3.05 8.67
C PRO A 33 -4.79 -4.25 8.03
N LEU A 34 -3.94 -3.99 7.03
CA LEU A 34 -3.17 -5.04 6.38
C LEU A 34 -2.19 -5.69 7.35
N ILE A 35 -1.44 -4.87 8.09
CA ILE A 35 -0.40 -5.36 9.00
C ILE A 35 -1.03 -6.18 10.12
N PHE A 36 -2.12 -5.70 10.75
CA PHE A 36 -2.84 -6.49 11.77
C PHE A 36 -3.22 -7.89 11.27
N ARG A 37 -3.65 -8.02 10.02
CA ARG A 37 -3.95 -9.32 9.42
C ARG A 37 -2.69 -10.18 9.24
N LEU A 38 -1.61 -9.58 8.72
CA LEU A 38 -0.39 -10.31 8.35
C LEU A 38 0.48 -10.72 9.55
N ILE A 39 0.41 -10.02 10.67
CA ILE A 39 1.21 -10.35 11.86
C ILE A 39 0.53 -11.39 12.75
N HIS A 40 -0.68 -11.84 12.40
CA HIS A 40 -1.40 -12.82 13.20
C HIS A 40 -0.57 -14.11 13.31
N PRO A 41 -0.46 -14.74 14.49
CA PRO A 41 0.38 -15.93 14.68
C PRO A 41 0.10 -17.06 13.67
N ALA A 42 -1.18 -17.30 13.36
CA ALA A 42 -1.58 -18.26 12.32
C ALA A 42 -0.96 -18.00 10.92
N GLU A 43 -0.64 -16.75 10.56
CA GLU A 43 0.04 -16.44 9.29
C GLU A 43 1.54 -16.78 9.34
N ILE A 44 2.16 -16.78 10.53
CA ILE A 44 3.57 -17.13 10.71
C ILE A 44 3.80 -18.57 10.27
N ASP A 45 2.92 -19.49 10.67
CA ASP A 45 3.03 -20.89 10.29
C ASP A 45 2.85 -21.14 8.80
N VAL A 46 1.99 -20.37 8.14
CA VAL A 46 1.68 -20.51 6.72
C VAL A 46 2.75 -19.86 5.84
N ARG A 47 3.34 -18.75 6.26
CA ARG A 47 4.24 -17.92 5.46
C ARG A 47 5.57 -17.66 6.16
N LYS A 48 6.19 -18.70 6.71
CA LYS A 48 7.40 -18.60 7.56
C LYS A 48 8.49 -17.71 6.95
N GLU A 49 8.68 -17.77 5.64
CA GLU A 49 9.69 -16.99 4.91
C GLU A 49 9.44 -15.46 4.92
N TRP A 50 8.23 -15.02 5.28
CA TRP A 50 7.91 -13.59 5.40
C TRP A 50 8.42 -13.00 6.71
N PHE A 51 8.68 -13.82 7.72
CA PHE A 51 9.01 -13.35 9.06
C PHE A 51 10.49 -13.55 9.34
N ALA A 52 11.03 -12.73 10.24
CA ALA A 52 12.42 -12.86 10.65
C ALA A 52 12.62 -14.19 11.41
N THR A 53 13.81 -14.79 11.30
CA THR A 53 14.09 -16.12 11.85
C THR A 53 13.79 -16.23 13.34
N GLN A 54 14.10 -15.19 14.11
CA GLN A 54 13.80 -15.10 15.54
C GLN A 54 12.30 -15.08 15.86
N VAL A 55 11.46 -14.58 14.94
CA VAL A 55 10.00 -14.55 15.10
C VAL A 55 9.43 -15.94 14.83
N VAL A 56 9.95 -16.64 13.80
CA VAL A 56 9.52 -18.00 13.45
C VAL A 56 9.96 -19.03 14.49
N ALA A 57 11.12 -18.83 15.12
CA ALA A 57 11.66 -19.74 16.12
C ALA A 57 11.10 -19.52 17.53
N ALA A 58 10.38 -18.43 17.77
CA ALA A 58 9.81 -18.13 19.08
C ALA A 58 8.56 -18.96 19.36
N ASP A 59 8.31 -19.27 20.64
CA ASP A 59 7.04 -19.87 21.08
C ASP A 59 5.89 -18.90 20.77
N GLU A 60 4.88 -19.38 20.05
CA GLU A 60 3.69 -18.66 19.65
C GLU A 60 3.02 -17.93 20.83
N LYS A 61 3.01 -18.55 22.01
CA LYS A 61 2.36 -18.01 23.22
C LYS A 61 3.18 -16.95 23.95
N GLN A 62 4.47 -16.81 23.63
CA GLN A 62 5.40 -15.91 24.32
C GLN A 62 6.24 -15.06 23.35
N ASN A 63 5.79 -14.92 22.09
CA ASN A 63 6.50 -14.14 21.09
C ASN A 63 6.49 -12.65 21.46
N SER A 64 7.54 -12.20 22.15
CA SER A 64 7.65 -10.84 22.69
C SER A 64 7.65 -9.77 21.59
N GLN A 65 8.11 -10.14 20.40
CA GLN A 65 8.20 -9.30 19.20
C GLN A 65 6.80 -9.08 18.62
N TYR A 66 5.98 -10.13 18.58
CA TYR A 66 4.56 -10.02 18.22
C TYR A 66 3.81 -9.13 19.22
N ILE A 67 3.92 -9.42 20.52
CA ILE A 67 3.21 -8.66 21.57
C ILE A 67 3.59 -7.17 21.49
N SER A 68 4.89 -6.87 21.46
CA SER A 68 5.37 -5.49 21.38
C SER A 68 4.95 -4.78 20.09
N LEU A 69 4.88 -5.50 18.97
CA LEU A 69 4.41 -4.96 17.70
C LEU A 69 2.91 -4.65 17.74
N VAL A 70 2.09 -5.54 18.29
CA VAL A 70 0.64 -5.32 18.46
C VAL A 70 0.38 -4.09 19.32
N ASP A 71 1.07 -3.94 20.46
CA ASP A 71 0.91 -2.77 21.33
C ASP A 71 1.24 -1.48 20.58
N CYS A 72 2.35 -1.45 19.84
CA CYS A 72 2.75 -0.30 19.06
C CYS A 72 1.74 0.03 17.93
N LEU A 73 1.22 -0.99 17.25
CA LEU A 73 0.18 -0.82 16.24
C LEU A 73 -1.11 -0.23 16.83
N GLN A 74 -1.50 -0.66 18.04
CA GLN A 74 -2.66 -0.10 18.73
C GLN A 74 -2.45 1.37 19.10
N VAL A 75 -1.26 1.74 19.59
CA VAL A 75 -0.89 3.13 19.88
C VAL A 75 -0.97 4.00 18.61
N VAL A 76 -0.32 3.58 17.52
CA VAL A 76 -0.36 4.31 16.24
C VAL A 76 -1.79 4.44 15.71
N THR A 77 -2.59 3.37 15.79
CA THR A 77 -3.99 3.38 15.37
C THR A 77 -4.81 4.39 16.19
N THR A 78 -4.58 4.45 17.50
CA THR A 78 -5.28 5.36 18.40
C THR A 78 -4.87 6.81 18.15
N ASN A 79 -3.57 7.09 18.02
CA ASN A 79 -3.06 8.43 17.75
C ASN A 79 -3.58 8.96 16.42
N ARG A 80 -3.56 8.13 15.37
CA ARG A 80 -4.13 8.47 14.07
C ARG A 80 -5.61 8.82 14.14
N LYS A 81 -6.41 8.06 14.89
CA LYS A 81 -7.86 8.33 15.06
C LYS A 81 -8.14 9.62 15.82
N LYS A 82 -7.29 9.96 16.79
CA LYS A 82 -7.42 11.17 17.62
C LYS A 82 -6.82 12.42 16.96
N GLY A 83 -6.13 12.27 15.82
CA GLY A 83 -5.43 13.39 15.17
C GLY A 83 -4.25 13.93 15.97
N THR A 84 -3.70 13.15 16.90
CA THR A 84 -2.51 13.54 17.68
C THR A 84 -1.23 13.29 16.88
N ALA A 85 -0.10 13.83 17.33
CA ALA A 85 1.21 13.61 16.71
C ALA A 85 1.53 12.10 16.62
N VAL A 86 1.67 11.58 15.40
CA VAL A 86 1.87 10.14 15.11
C VAL A 86 3.33 9.83 14.82
N GLU A 87 4.14 10.84 14.52
CA GLU A 87 5.51 10.75 14.02
C GLU A 87 6.37 9.84 14.88
N GLN A 88 6.41 10.09 16.19
CA GLN A 88 7.25 9.31 17.11
C GLN A 88 6.78 7.86 17.22
N SER A 89 5.48 7.64 17.34
CA SER A 89 4.90 6.28 17.37
C SER A 89 5.10 5.54 16.05
N LEU A 90 5.14 6.24 14.92
CA LEU A 90 5.43 5.66 13.62
C LEU A 90 6.90 5.23 13.50
N ILE A 91 7.84 6.05 13.99
CA ILE A 91 9.27 5.69 14.04
C ILE A 91 9.43 4.39 14.82
N GLU A 92 8.81 4.28 15.99
CA GLU A 92 8.86 3.07 16.80
C GLU A 92 8.22 1.87 16.08
N LEU A 93 7.05 2.05 15.49
CA LEU A 93 6.37 1.01 14.72
C LEU A 93 7.25 0.50 13.58
N ASN A 94 7.88 1.40 12.83
CA ASN A 94 8.76 1.06 11.72
C ASN A 94 9.98 0.26 12.18
N ASN A 95 10.56 0.59 13.34
CA ASN A 95 11.63 -0.21 13.93
C ASN A 95 11.16 -1.62 14.31
N LYS A 96 9.97 -1.75 14.91
CA LYS A 96 9.40 -3.07 15.24
C LYS A 96 9.08 -3.89 14.00
N LEU A 97 8.52 -3.27 12.96
CA LEU A 97 8.25 -3.92 11.67
C LEU A 97 9.54 -4.43 11.02
N ASN A 98 10.60 -3.62 11.08
CA ASN A 98 11.92 -4.00 10.58
C ASN A 98 12.46 -5.24 11.28
N ASN A 99 12.28 -5.36 12.60
CA ASN A 99 12.70 -6.54 13.37
C ASN A 99 11.76 -7.75 13.23
N TYR A 100 10.53 -7.55 12.74
CA TYR A 100 9.50 -8.59 12.70
C TYR A 100 9.45 -9.32 11.35
N PHE A 101 9.53 -8.59 10.23
CA PHE A 101 9.50 -9.17 8.89
C PHE A 101 10.90 -9.43 8.36
N SER A 102 11.08 -10.49 7.57
CA SER A 102 12.31 -10.67 6.79
C SER A 102 12.40 -9.65 5.64
N ASP A 103 13.57 -9.51 5.03
CA ASP A 103 13.74 -8.65 3.84
C ASP A 103 12.80 -9.06 2.70
N PHE A 104 12.60 -10.37 2.53
CA PHE A 104 11.66 -10.91 1.55
C PHE A 104 10.22 -10.64 1.95
N GLY A 105 9.85 -10.91 3.21
CA GLY A 105 8.50 -10.65 3.69
C GLY A 105 8.10 -9.20 3.56
N TRP A 106 9.00 -8.28 3.91
CA TRP A 106 8.71 -6.85 3.74
C TRP A 106 8.49 -6.45 2.28
N ARG A 107 9.23 -7.04 1.32
CA ARG A 107 8.95 -6.84 -0.11
C ARG A 107 7.52 -7.28 -0.46
N MET A 108 7.08 -8.40 0.08
CA MET A 108 5.74 -8.92 -0.16
C MET A 108 4.66 -8.04 0.49
N VAL A 109 4.89 -7.56 1.71
CA VAL A 109 4.01 -6.56 2.37
C VAL A 109 3.90 -5.29 1.52
N ARG A 110 5.02 -4.73 1.05
CA ARG A 110 5.03 -3.53 0.18
C ARG A 110 4.30 -3.78 -1.14
N LYS A 111 4.38 -5.00 -1.69
CA LYS A 111 3.62 -5.41 -2.88
C LYS A 111 2.12 -5.42 -2.59
N GLU A 112 1.68 -6.03 -1.49
CA GLU A 112 0.26 -6.04 -1.10
C GLU A 112 -0.29 -4.63 -0.86
N LEU A 113 0.45 -3.77 -0.15
CA LEU A 113 0.10 -2.35 0.03
C LEU A 113 -0.10 -1.62 -1.30
N SER A 114 0.83 -1.84 -2.24
CA SER A 114 0.76 -1.22 -3.57
C SER A 114 -0.48 -1.67 -4.34
N GLN A 115 -0.87 -2.95 -4.22
CA GLN A 115 -2.09 -3.46 -4.82
C GLN A 115 -3.34 -2.88 -4.18
N ILE A 116 -3.39 -2.76 -2.84
CA ILE A 116 -4.51 -2.12 -2.14
C ILE A 116 -4.67 -0.66 -2.60
N LYS A 117 -3.57 0.09 -2.64
CA LYS A 117 -3.57 1.48 -3.12
C LYS A 117 -4.03 1.59 -4.57
N LYS A 118 -3.61 0.67 -5.45
CA LYS A 118 -4.06 0.62 -6.85
C LYS A 118 -5.56 0.33 -6.95
N ARG A 119 -6.09 -0.57 -6.12
CA ARG A 119 -7.51 -0.91 -6.09
C ARG A 119 -8.37 0.24 -5.57
N GLN A 120 -7.93 0.94 -4.52
CA GLN A 120 -8.66 2.09 -3.97
C GLN A 120 -8.76 3.27 -4.94
N LYS A 121 -7.81 3.42 -5.87
CA LYS A 121 -7.85 4.44 -6.91
C LYS A 121 -8.79 4.12 -8.06
N LYS A 122 -9.22 2.87 -8.21
CA LYS A 122 -10.11 2.43 -9.30
C LYS A 122 -11.53 2.32 -8.77
N SER A 123 -12.44 3.10 -9.33
CA SER A 123 -13.88 2.91 -9.16
C SER A 123 -14.38 1.86 -10.15
N HIS A 124 -15.34 1.05 -9.72
CA HIS A 124 -16.12 0.26 -10.67
C HIS A 124 -17.29 1.11 -11.14
N ILE A 125 -17.44 1.25 -12.45
CA ILE A 125 -18.57 1.94 -13.07
C ILE A 125 -19.37 0.93 -13.87
N GLU A 126 -20.67 0.91 -13.66
CA GLU A 126 -21.59 0.10 -14.46
C GLU A 126 -22.07 0.92 -15.65
N LEU A 127 -21.82 0.42 -16.86
CA LEU A 127 -22.19 1.07 -18.11
C LEU A 127 -22.99 0.09 -18.98
N SER A 128 -23.92 0.60 -19.78
CA SER A 128 -24.67 -0.23 -20.72
C SER A 128 -23.73 -0.84 -21.77
N LYS A 129 -24.08 -2.03 -22.29
CA LYS A 129 -23.28 -2.70 -23.33
C LYS A 129 -23.14 -1.85 -24.60
N ASP A 130 -24.19 -1.10 -24.95
CA ASP A 130 -24.16 -0.17 -26.10
C ASP A 130 -23.12 0.93 -25.91
N LEU A 131 -23.06 1.53 -24.71
CA LEU A 131 -22.09 2.59 -24.41
C LEU A 131 -20.65 2.06 -24.45
N ILE A 132 -20.42 0.83 -23.96
CA ILE A 132 -19.11 0.16 -24.08
C ILE A 132 -18.73 -0.06 -25.55
N GLY A 133 -19.69 -0.42 -26.41
CA GLY A 133 -19.46 -0.54 -27.85
C GLY A 133 -18.98 0.78 -28.45
N LYS A 134 -19.73 1.87 -28.21
CA LYS A 134 -19.38 3.21 -28.68
C LYS A 134 -18.01 3.69 -28.18
N LEU A 135 -17.67 3.40 -26.92
CA LEU A 135 -16.37 3.70 -26.33
C LEU A 135 -15.22 2.96 -27.03
N LYS A 136 -15.41 1.67 -27.37
CA LYS A 136 -14.40 0.91 -28.13
C LYS A 136 -14.20 1.46 -29.54
N ASP A 137 -15.30 1.83 -30.21
CA ASP A 137 -15.22 2.43 -31.54
C ASP A 137 -14.52 3.79 -31.51
N TYR A 138 -14.74 4.58 -30.44
CA TYR A 138 -14.01 5.83 -30.20
C TYR A 138 -12.52 5.56 -29.93
N MET A 139 -12.20 4.60 -29.06
CA MET A 139 -10.81 4.18 -28.79
C MET A 139 -10.07 3.80 -30.06
N GLN A 140 -10.70 3.00 -30.92
CA GLN A 140 -10.08 2.57 -32.18
C GLN A 140 -9.83 3.75 -33.13
N ARG A 141 -10.78 4.69 -33.23
CA ARG A 141 -10.63 5.87 -34.08
C ARG A 141 -9.51 6.80 -33.62
N ASN A 142 -9.34 6.95 -32.31
CA ASN A 142 -8.35 7.85 -31.71
C ASN A 142 -7.06 7.14 -31.27
N SER A 143 -6.88 5.86 -31.63
CA SER A 143 -5.71 5.05 -31.26
C SER A 143 -5.41 5.05 -29.76
N LEU A 144 -6.45 4.88 -28.93
CA LEU A 144 -6.34 4.87 -27.48
C LEU A 144 -6.32 3.44 -26.94
N ASP A 145 -5.41 3.16 -26.01
CA ASP A 145 -5.13 1.80 -25.52
C ASP A 145 -5.97 1.42 -24.29
N SER A 146 -6.72 2.36 -23.72
CA SER A 146 -7.54 2.11 -22.53
C SER A 146 -8.83 2.93 -22.48
N PHE A 147 -9.83 2.39 -21.79
CA PHE A 147 -11.06 3.13 -21.49
C PHE A 147 -10.79 4.38 -20.66
N ASP A 148 -9.82 4.35 -19.75
CA ASP A 148 -9.42 5.52 -18.96
C ASP A 148 -8.97 6.65 -19.90
N GLN A 149 -8.09 6.37 -20.87
CA GLN A 149 -7.65 7.36 -21.87
C GLN A 149 -8.79 7.87 -22.74
N ALA A 150 -9.72 6.99 -23.14
CA ALA A 150 -10.86 7.38 -23.96
C ALA A 150 -11.82 8.33 -23.24
N ILE A 151 -12.11 8.05 -21.97
CA ILE A 151 -12.96 8.91 -21.15
C ILE A 151 -12.25 10.25 -20.90
N ASP A 152 -10.95 10.23 -20.58
CA ASP A 152 -10.17 11.44 -20.31
C ASP A 152 -10.10 12.35 -21.55
N ASN A 153 -9.91 11.75 -22.74
CA ASN A 153 -9.90 12.47 -24.01
C ASN A 153 -11.27 13.06 -24.35
N LEU A 154 -12.37 12.30 -24.17
CA LEU A 154 -13.74 12.80 -24.37
C LEU A 154 -14.08 13.97 -23.43
N LEU A 155 -13.68 13.89 -22.16
CA LEU A 155 -13.91 14.96 -21.20
C LEU A 155 -13.12 16.21 -21.56
N SER A 156 -11.85 16.05 -21.96
CA SER A 156 -11.00 17.16 -22.41
C SER A 156 -11.60 17.85 -23.65
N GLU A 157 -12.06 17.09 -24.64
CA GLU A 157 -12.73 17.63 -25.83
C GLU A 157 -14.00 18.41 -25.46
N ALA A 158 -14.81 17.88 -24.55
CA ALA A 158 -16.04 18.54 -24.10
C ALA A 158 -15.77 19.83 -23.30
N GLU A 159 -14.68 19.88 -22.52
CA GLU A 159 -14.25 21.09 -21.82
C GLU A 159 -13.76 22.16 -22.80
N MET A 160 -12.89 21.80 -23.74
CA MET A 160 -12.40 22.73 -24.77
C MET A 160 -13.53 23.32 -25.61
N GLN A 161 -14.57 22.53 -25.91
CA GLN A 161 -15.70 22.99 -26.70
C GLN A 161 -16.59 23.98 -25.92
N LYS A 162 -16.70 23.83 -24.60
CA LYS A 162 -17.41 24.80 -23.74
C LYS A 162 -16.68 26.13 -23.63
N ASP A 163 -15.35 26.12 -23.63
CA ASP A 163 -14.55 27.34 -23.56
C ASP A 163 -14.70 28.16 -24.85
N ILE A 164 -14.82 27.51 -26.01
CA ILE A 164 -15.04 28.15 -27.31
C ILE A 164 -16.46 28.74 -27.42
N GLU A 165 -17.46 28.13 -26.80
CA GLU A 165 -18.85 28.63 -26.82
C GLU A 165 -19.10 29.79 -25.82
N GLN A 166 -18.14 30.10 -24.95
CA GLN A 166 -18.22 31.18 -23.96
C GLN A 166 -17.45 32.46 -24.36
N GLU A 167 -16.72 32.44 -25.48
CA GLU A 167 -16.13 33.62 -26.14
C GLU A 167 -17.05 34.20 -27.23
#